data_AF-A0A2N2G3T2-F1
#
_entry.id   AF-A0A2N2G3T2-F1
#
_cell.length_a   1.000
_cell.length_b   1.000
_cell.length_c   1.000
_cell.angle_alpha   90.00
_cell.angle_beta   90.00
_cell.angle_gamma   90.00
#
_symmetry.space_group_name_H-M   'P 1'
#
loop_
_entity.id
_entity.type
_entity.pdbx_description
1 polymer ?
#
loop_
_entity_poly.entity_id
_entity_poly.type
_entity_poly.pdbx_seq_one_letter_code
_entity_poly.pdbx_strand_id
1 'polypeptide(L)'
;MLMIGPHLSIAGGFKKAGEEAVKIEANTFQFFTRNPRGGKAKALDPKDVAGLRQIIDTQGFGPLLAHAPYTLNMCSAKPETREFARMVFKEDL
;
A
#
# COMPACT_ATOMS: atom_id res chain seq x y z
N MET A 1 -16.96 -15.46 3.46
CA MET A 1 -17.40 -14.05 3.51
C MET A 1 -16.78 -13.34 2.32
N LEU A 2 -17.50 -12.43 1.65
CA LEU A 2 -16.93 -11.66 0.54
C LEU A 2 -15.93 -10.65 1.08
N MET A 3 -14.74 -10.57 0.48
CA MET A 3 -13.76 -9.52 0.77
C MET A 3 -13.92 -8.41 -0.25
N ILE A 4 -14.27 -7.21 0.18
CA ILE A 4 -14.53 -6.05 -0.67
C ILE A 4 -14.01 -4.77 -0.02
N GLY A 5 -13.39 -3.95 -0.85
CA GLY A 5 -12.98 -2.61 -0.48
C GLY A 5 -12.27 -1.86 -1.61
N PRO A 6 -12.05 -0.55 -1.43
CA PRO A 6 -11.54 0.31 -2.49
C PRO A 6 -10.01 0.40 -2.49
N HIS A 7 -9.48 1.20 -3.41
CA HIS A 7 -8.12 1.74 -3.31
C HIS A 7 -8.12 2.99 -2.42
N LEU A 8 -7.35 2.98 -1.33
CA LEU A 8 -7.27 4.08 -0.37
C LEU A 8 -5.89 4.76 -0.38
N SER A 9 -5.90 6.06 -0.08
CA SER A 9 -4.68 6.83 0.13
C SER A 9 -4.14 6.62 1.53
N ILE A 10 -2.85 6.34 1.64
CA ILE A 10 -2.09 6.28 2.91
C ILE A 10 -1.33 7.58 3.20
N ALA A 11 -1.60 8.66 2.47
CA ALA A 11 -0.90 9.95 2.67
C ALA A 11 -1.07 10.49 4.10
N GLY A 12 -2.23 10.21 4.72
CA GLY A 12 -2.54 10.55 6.11
C GLY A 12 -2.15 9.49 7.14
N GLY A 13 -1.43 8.44 6.75
CA GLY A 13 -1.07 7.30 7.61
C GLY A 13 -1.90 6.05 7.37
N PHE A 14 -1.34 4.90 7.75
CA PHE A 14 -1.96 3.58 7.66
C PHE A 14 -3.17 3.45 8.58
N LYS A 15 -3.09 3.94 9.82
CA LYS A 15 -4.22 3.89 10.77
C LYS A 15 -5.44 4.62 10.19
N LYS A 16 -5.24 5.81 9.65
CA LYS A 16 -6.31 6.59 9.02
C LYS A 16 -6.92 5.87 7.82
N ALA A 17 -6.11 5.23 6.98
CA ALA A 17 -6.62 4.43 5.87
C ALA A 17 -7.50 3.27 6.36
N GLY A 18 -7.11 2.60 7.45
CA GLY A 18 -7.94 1.58 8.11
C GLY A 18 -9.25 2.15 8.65
N GLU A 19 -9.23 3.30 9.32
CA GLU A 19 -10.44 3.97 9.83
C GLU A 19 -11.41 4.35 8.71
N GLU A 20 -10.91 4.86 7.57
CA GLU A 20 -11.74 5.17 6.40
C GLU A 20 -12.34 3.90 5.78
N ALA A 21 -11.60 2.79 5.73
CA ALA A 21 -12.12 1.51 5.25
C ALA A 21 -13.27 1.01 6.14
N VAL A 22 -13.12 1.07 7.46
CA VAL A 22 -14.19 0.70 8.41
C VAL A 22 -15.42 1.58 8.22
N LYS A 23 -15.24 2.89 8.06
CA LYS A 23 -16.32 3.87 7.90
C LYS A 23 -17.21 3.59 6.69
N ILE A 24 -16.65 2.98 5.64
CA ILE A 24 -17.39 2.60 4.41
C ILE A 24 -17.78 1.12 4.40
N GLU A 25 -17.71 0.44 5.54
CA GLU A 25 -18.04 -0.99 5.70
C GLU A 25 -17.19 -1.93 4.81
N ALA A 26 -15.98 -1.49 4.44
CA ALA A 26 -15.02 -2.34 3.75
C ALA A 26 -14.29 -3.27 4.73
N ASN A 27 -13.90 -4.44 4.24
CA ASN A 27 -13.16 -5.44 5.02
C ASN A 27 -11.84 -5.83 4.36
N THR A 28 -11.37 -5.03 3.42
CA THR A 28 -10.02 -5.05 2.82
C THR A 28 -9.82 -3.70 2.12
N PHE A 29 -8.60 -3.38 1.68
CA PHE A 29 -8.36 -2.28 0.75
C PHE A 29 -7.03 -2.47 0.02
N GLN A 30 -6.90 -1.76 -1.09
CA GLN A 30 -5.65 -1.60 -1.83
C GLN A 30 -5.00 -0.26 -1.51
N PHE A 31 -3.68 -0.16 -1.55
CA PHE A 31 -2.96 1.11 -1.43
C PHE A 31 -1.68 1.10 -2.27
N PHE A 32 -1.11 2.27 -2.59
CA PHE A 32 0.22 2.33 -3.19
C PHE A 32 1.31 2.22 -2.13
N THR A 33 2.34 1.39 -2.39
CA THR A 33 3.52 1.25 -1.50
C THR A 33 4.38 2.51 -1.43
N ARG A 34 4.28 3.37 -2.45
CA ARG A 34 5.03 4.62 -2.62
C ARG A 34 4.20 5.61 -3.44
N ASN A 35 4.75 6.81 -3.69
CA ASN A 35 4.08 7.74 -4.61
C ASN A 35 3.89 7.07 -5.98
N PRO A 36 2.67 7.06 -6.56
CA PRO A 36 2.41 6.36 -7.81
C PRO A 36 3.21 6.91 -9.00
N ARG A 37 3.69 8.17 -8.90
CA ARG A 37 4.62 8.80 -9.86
C ARG A 37 6.07 8.34 -9.72
N GLY A 38 6.34 7.37 -8.84
CA GLY A 38 7.68 6.86 -8.53
C GLY A 38 8.38 7.63 -7.40
N GLY A 39 9.65 7.27 -7.18
CA GLY A 39 10.46 7.80 -6.08
C GLY A 39 10.66 6.78 -4.96
N LYS A 40 11.25 7.23 -3.84
CA LYS A 40 11.54 6.39 -2.67
C LYS A 40 10.26 6.08 -1.88
N ALA A 41 10.22 4.91 -1.25
CA ALA A 41 9.22 4.60 -0.25
C ALA A 41 9.33 5.60 0.92
N LYS A 42 8.18 5.97 1.50
CA LYS A 42 8.17 6.76 2.74
C LYS A 42 8.63 5.86 3.89
N ALA A 43 9.43 6.40 4.80
CA ALA A 43 9.79 5.67 6.01
C ALA A 43 8.52 5.28 6.79
N LEU A 44 8.46 4.03 7.22
CA LEU A 44 7.35 3.52 8.01
C LEU A 44 7.43 4.08 9.43
N ASP A 45 6.29 4.48 9.99
CA ASP A 45 6.12 4.73 11.41
C ASP A 45 5.58 3.46 12.08
N PRO A 46 6.35 2.77 12.94
CA PRO A 46 5.90 1.55 13.60
C PRO A 46 4.62 1.72 14.40
N LYS A 47 4.36 2.90 14.98
CA LYS A 47 3.14 3.17 15.75
C LYS A 47 1.91 3.27 14.84
N ASP A 48 2.06 3.93 13.69
CA ASP A 48 1.00 4.04 12.69
C ASP A 48 0.64 2.67 12.08
N VAL A 49 1.67 1.86 11.77
CA VAL A 49 1.48 0.48 11.29
C VAL A 49 0.80 -0.38 12.35
N ALA A 50 1.20 -0.27 13.63
CA ALA A 50 0.54 -0.97 14.73
C ALA A 50 -0.93 -0.57 14.87
N GLY A 51 -1.26 0.71 14.66
CA GLY A 51 -2.63 1.20 14.65
C GLY A 51 -3.50 0.55 13.57
N LEU A 52 -2.99 0.42 12.34
CA LEU A 52 -3.70 -0.32 11.29
C LEU A 52 -3.85 -1.81 11.63
N ARG A 53 -2.81 -2.45 12.17
CA ARG A 53 -2.88 -3.87 12.57
C ARG A 53 -4.00 -4.13 13.59
N GLN A 54 -4.13 -3.26 14.59
CA GLN A 54 -5.21 -3.36 15.56
C GLN A 54 -6.60 -3.27 14.89
N ILE A 55 -6.77 -2.40 13.90
CA ILE A 55 -8.02 -2.30 13.14
C ILE A 55 -8.28 -3.61 12.37
N ILE A 56 -7.27 -4.13 11.67
CA ILE A 56 -7.38 -5.38 10.91
C ILE A 56 -7.83 -6.54 11.81
N ASP A 57 -7.18 -6.69 12.96
CA ASP A 57 -7.46 -7.78 13.91
C ASP A 57 -8.85 -7.64 14.54
N THR A 58 -9.25 -6.42 14.90
CA THR A 58 -10.53 -6.19 15.59
C THR A 58 -11.75 -6.18 14.67
N GLN A 59 -11.57 -5.81 13.40
CA GLN A 59 -12.66 -5.71 12.42
C GLN A 59 -12.75 -6.92 11.49
N GLY A 60 -11.81 -7.87 11.61
CA GLY A 60 -11.79 -9.08 10.79
C GLY A 60 -11.48 -8.81 9.31
N PHE A 61 -10.55 -7.89 9.04
CA PHE A 61 -10.17 -7.58 7.66
C PHE A 61 -9.52 -8.80 6.99
N GLY A 62 -9.78 -8.96 5.69
CA GLY A 62 -9.02 -9.83 4.82
C GLY A 62 -7.65 -9.23 4.46
N PRO A 63 -6.89 -9.91 3.59
CA PRO A 63 -5.58 -9.44 3.12
C PRO A 63 -5.70 -8.05 2.49
N LEU A 64 -4.73 -7.18 2.78
CA LEU A 64 -4.58 -5.91 2.07
C LEU A 64 -3.79 -6.11 0.77
N LEU A 65 -4.03 -5.25 -0.21
CA LEU A 65 -3.33 -5.30 -1.50
C LEU A 65 -2.37 -4.11 -1.65
N ALA A 66 -1.07 -4.40 -1.62
CA ALA A 66 -0.03 -3.43 -1.90
C ALA A 66 0.17 -3.31 -3.43
N HIS A 67 -0.06 -2.13 -3.98
CA HIS A 67 0.05 -1.87 -5.42
C HIS A 67 1.31 -1.06 -5.72
N ALA A 68 2.12 -1.54 -6.67
CA ALA A 68 3.32 -0.85 -7.13
C ALA A 68 2.99 0.46 -7.87
N PRO A 69 3.92 1.44 -7.95
CA PRO A 69 3.71 2.63 -8.77
C PRO A 69 3.62 2.30 -10.26
N TYR A 70 2.86 3.08 -11.03
CA TYR A 70 2.71 2.84 -12.47
C TYR A 70 3.98 3.16 -13.28
N THR A 71 4.99 3.76 -12.66
CA THR A 71 6.30 4.01 -13.27
C THR A 71 7.21 2.78 -13.28
N LEU A 72 6.83 1.70 -12.60
CA LEU A 72 7.56 0.44 -12.59
C LEU A 72 7.46 -0.24 -13.96
N ASN A 73 8.60 -0.48 -14.62
CA ASN A 73 8.65 -1.21 -15.89
C ASN A 73 9.96 -2.02 -16.03
N MET A 74 9.89 -3.33 -15.77
CA MET A 74 11.02 -4.27 -15.92
C MET A 74 11.41 -4.52 -17.38
N CYS A 75 10.50 -4.27 -18.33
CA CYS A 75 10.69 -4.50 -19.75
C CYS A 75 11.06 -3.22 -20.51
N SER A 76 11.36 -2.12 -19.80
CA SER A 76 11.74 -0.85 -20.43
C SER A 76 13.01 -1.00 -21.25
N ALA A 77 13.10 -0.33 -22.39
CA ALA A 77 14.35 -0.21 -23.15
C ALA A 77 15.43 0.57 -22.39
N LYS A 78 15.01 1.48 -21.50
CA LYS A 78 15.89 2.36 -20.71
C LYS A 78 16.47 1.63 -19.50
N PRO A 79 17.81 1.50 -19.37
CA PRO A 79 18.45 0.84 -18.23
C PRO A 79 18.05 1.42 -16.87
N GLU A 80 17.93 2.75 -16.77
CA GLU A 80 17.56 3.46 -15.54
C GLU A 80 16.15 3.11 -15.05
N THR A 81 15.20 2.85 -15.97
CA THR A 81 13.85 2.42 -15.60
C THR A 81 13.86 0.99 -15.06
N ARG A 82 14.69 0.11 -15.63
CA ARG A 82 14.84 -1.26 -15.13
C ARG A 82 15.51 -1.29 -13.76
N GLU A 83 16.52 -0.45 -13.54
CA GLU A 83 17.16 -0.32 -12.23
C GLU A 83 16.21 0.21 -11.16
N PHE A 84 15.38 1.21 -11.51
CA PHE A 84 14.30 1.67 -10.64
C PHE A 84 13.33 0.52 -10.30
N ALA A 85 12.89 -0.24 -11.30
CA ALA A 85 11.97 -1.36 -11.09
C ALA A 85 12.59 -2.43 -10.17
N ARG A 86 13.87 -2.80 -10.37
CA ARG A 86 14.60 -3.73 -9.51
C ARG A 86 14.71 -3.24 -8.06
N MET A 87 14.97 -1.94 -7.86
CA MET A 87 15.00 -1.33 -6.53
C MET A 87 13.63 -1.40 -5.86
N VAL A 88 12.55 -1.06 -6.58
CA VAL A 88 11.18 -1.13 -6.04
C VAL A 88 10.84 -2.55 -5.62
N PHE A 89 11.11 -3.56 -6.45
CA PHE A 89 10.88 -4.96 -6.09
C PHE A 89 11.67 -5.41 -4.86
N LYS A 90 12.91 -4.93 -4.69
CA LYS A 90 13.74 -5.27 -3.53
C LYS A 90 13.26 -4.62 -2.23
N GLU A 91 12.72 -3.41 -2.32
CA GLU A 91 12.27 -2.63 -1.15
C GLU A 91 10.84 -2.96 -0.72
N ASP A 92 9.97 -3.32 -1.67
CA ASP A 92 8.52 -3.46 -1.45
C ASP A 92 8.06 -4.92 -1.27
N LEU A 93 8.91 -5.93 -1.54
CA LEU A 93 8.66 -7.36 -1.29
C LEU A 93 9.51 -7.88 -0.13
#